data_AF-A0A6N8J8E0-F1
#
_entry.id   AF-A0A6N8J8E0-F1
#
_cell.length_a   1.000
_cell.length_b   1.000
_cell.length_c   1.000
_cell.angle_alpha   90.00
_cell.angle_beta   90.00
_cell.angle_gamma   90.00
#
_symmetry.space_group_name_H-M   'P 1'
#
loop_
_entity.id
_entity.type
_entity.pdbx_description
1 polymer ?
#
loop_
_entity_poly.entity_id
_entity_poly.type
_entity_poly.pdbx_seq_one_letter_code
_entity_poly.pdbx_strand_id
1 'polypeptide(L)'
;MLKLASFYTSWEGQSTRIALEELMFVEIMEDSCVLHLEDSRVMSDNGAEKIMSYLPEDSFLRVRHKYMINLKYVTDINEDYVYVGTIRIALRSRVQRMN
;
A
#
# COMPACT_ATOMS: atom_id res chain seq x y z
N MET A 1 -18.77 18.81 7.13
CA MET A 1 -18.46 17.37 7.20
C MET A 1 -17.55 17.06 6.01
N LEU A 2 -16.27 16.78 6.25
CA LEU A 2 -15.35 16.36 5.18
C LEU A 2 -15.79 14.99 4.68
N LYS A 3 -15.96 14.85 3.37
CA LYS A 3 -16.33 13.58 2.75
C LYS A 3 -15.09 12.70 2.77
N LEU A 4 -15.14 11.58 3.48
CA LEU A 4 -14.04 10.61 3.50
C LEU A 4 -13.85 10.05 2.08
N ALA A 5 -12.64 10.19 1.55
CA ALA A 5 -12.31 9.70 0.21
C ALA A 5 -12.24 8.17 0.19
N SER A 6 -12.83 7.55 -0.82
CA SER A 6 -12.88 6.10 -0.97
C SER A 6 -12.97 5.69 -2.43
N PHE A 7 -12.47 4.51 -2.76
CA PHE A 7 -12.61 3.89 -4.09
C PHE A 7 -13.13 2.46 -3.97
N TYR A 8 -13.42 1.82 -5.10
CA TYR A 8 -13.81 0.41 -5.16
C TYR A 8 -12.74 -0.40 -5.87
N THR A 9 -12.49 -1.60 -5.35
CA THR A 9 -11.62 -2.61 -5.94
C THR A 9 -12.40 -3.91 -6.13
N SER A 10 -11.92 -4.81 -6.99
CA SER A 10 -12.54 -6.11 -7.26
C SER A 10 -11.63 -7.28 -6.90
N TRP A 11 -12.23 -8.40 -6.51
CA TRP A 11 -11.59 -9.70 -6.41
C TRP A 11 -12.61 -10.79 -6.74
N GLU A 12 -12.33 -11.62 -7.75
CA GLU A 12 -13.21 -12.74 -8.16
C GLU A 12 -14.66 -12.28 -8.42
N GLY A 13 -14.81 -11.10 -9.04
CA GLY A 13 -16.11 -10.50 -9.36
C GLY A 13 -16.83 -9.83 -8.19
N GLN A 14 -16.28 -9.88 -6.97
CA GLN A 14 -16.81 -9.15 -5.82
C GLN A 14 -16.18 -7.78 -5.70
N SER A 15 -17.00 -6.75 -5.46
CA SER A 15 -16.53 -5.37 -5.28
C SER A 15 -16.43 -5.01 -3.80
N THR A 16 -15.28 -4.46 -3.40
CA THR A 16 -15.01 -4.01 -2.03
C THR A 16 -14.70 -2.52 -2.03
N ARG A 17 -15.38 -1.77 -1.15
CA ARG A 17 -15.09 -0.34 -0.93
C ARG A 17 -13.88 -0.20 -0.01
N ILE A 18 -12.95 0.67 -0.37
CA ILE A 18 -11.75 0.98 0.38
C ILE A 18 -11.80 2.43 0.82
N ALA A 19 -11.76 2.68 2.14
CA ALA A 19 -11.57 4.01 2.68
C ALA A 19 -10.09 4.37 2.66
N LEU A 20 -9.72 5.50 2.04
CA LEU A 20 -8.31 5.92 1.98
C LEU A 20 -7.74 6.22 3.35
N GLU A 21 -8.59 6.64 4.28
CA GLU A 21 -8.17 6.91 5.65
C GLU A 21 -7.74 5.68 6.42
N GLU A 22 -8.20 4.48 6.05
CA GLU A 22 -7.85 3.20 6.70
C GLU A 22 -6.73 2.46 5.95
N LEU A 23 -6.40 2.91 4.73
CA LEU A 23 -5.41 2.26 3.88
C LEU A 23 -4.00 2.67 4.29
N MET A 24 -3.28 1.72 4.89
CA MET A 24 -1.91 1.93 5.36
C MET A 24 -0.90 1.89 4.21
N PHE A 25 -0.99 0.87 3.35
CA PHE A 25 -0.15 0.74 2.17
C PHE A 25 -0.73 -0.26 1.18
N VAL A 26 -0.29 -0.16 -0.07
CA VAL A 26 -0.56 -1.12 -1.14
C VAL A 26 0.73 -1.87 -1.45
N GLU A 27 0.63 -3.19 -1.53
CA GLU A 27 1.67 -4.10 -1.99
C GLU A 27 1.29 -4.65 -3.36
N ILE A 28 2.13 -4.39 -4.35
CA ILE A 28 1.99 -4.84 -5.73
C ILE A 28 2.58 -6.25 -5.84
N MET A 29 1.74 -7.19 -6.25
CA MET A 29 2.08 -8.57 -6.57
C MET A 29 2.27 -8.70 -8.09
N GLU A 30 2.45 -9.91 -8.59
CA GLU A 30 2.63 -10.17 -10.03
C GLU A 30 1.39 -9.76 -10.83
N ASP A 31 0.22 -10.31 -10.49
CA ASP A 31 -1.05 -10.06 -11.20
C ASP A 31 -2.13 -9.43 -10.32
N SER A 32 -1.76 -8.95 -9.13
CA SER A 32 -2.72 -8.42 -8.15
C SER A 32 -2.10 -7.36 -7.25
N CYS A 33 -2.95 -6.73 -6.45
CA CYS A 33 -2.52 -5.87 -5.35
C CYS A 33 -3.09 -6.37 -4.03
N VAL A 34 -2.33 -6.23 -2.96
CA VAL A 34 -2.81 -6.41 -1.58
C VAL A 34 -2.88 -5.03 -0.94
N LEU A 35 -4.09 -4.65 -0.52
CA LEU A 35 -4.36 -3.41 0.19
C LEU A 35 -4.34 -3.72 1.67
N HIS A 36 -3.35 -3.22 2.38
CA HIS A 36 -3.18 -3.41 3.82
C HIS A 36 -3.88 -2.26 4.55
N LEU A 37 -4.99 -2.59 5.21
CA LEU A 37 -5.77 -1.70 6.06
C LEU A 37 -5.28 -1.82 7.51
N GLU A 38 -5.73 -0.93 8.40
CA GLU A 38 -5.37 -0.97 9.83
C GLU A 38 -5.57 -2.36 10.46
N ASP A 39 -6.74 -2.95 10.26
CA ASP A 39 -7.15 -4.20 10.92
C ASP A 39 -7.26 -5.41 9.98
N SER A 40 -7.05 -5.22 8.68
CA SER A 40 -7.31 -6.27 7.69
C SER A 40 -6.54 -6.08 6.39
N ARG A 41 -6.73 -7.02 5.46
CA ARG A 41 -6.15 -6.95 4.11
C ARG A 41 -7.23 -7.28 3.09
N VAL A 42 -7.20 -6.58 1.96
CA VAL A 42 -8.07 -6.83 0.82
C VAL A 42 -7.20 -7.15 -0.39
N MET A 43 -7.50 -8.27 -1.05
CA MET A 43 -6.90 -8.59 -2.34
C MET A 43 -7.65 -7.88 -3.46
N SER A 44 -6.91 -7.51 -4.50
CA SER A 44 -7.43 -6.83 -5.68
C SER A 44 -6.89 -7.47 -6.95
N ASP A 45 -7.77 -7.85 -7.86
CA ASP A 45 -7.44 -8.25 -9.23
C ASP A 45 -7.35 -7.04 -10.19
N ASN A 46 -7.62 -5.82 -9.70
CA ASN A 46 -7.32 -4.61 -10.45
C ASN A 46 -5.80 -4.40 -10.54
N GLY A 47 -5.34 -4.08 -11.76
CA GLY A 47 -3.93 -3.79 -12.01
C GLY A 47 -3.41 -2.61 -11.19
N ALA A 48 -2.11 -2.65 -10.90
CA ALA A 48 -1.43 -1.66 -10.05
C ALA A 48 -1.63 -0.22 -10.52
N GLU A 49 -1.61 0.05 -11.84
CA GLU A 49 -1.83 1.39 -12.38
C GLU A 49 -3.20 1.95 -12.01
N LYS A 50 -4.25 1.12 -12.11
CA LYS A 50 -5.61 1.50 -11.72
C LYS A 50 -5.68 1.79 -10.23
N ILE A 51 -5.12 0.92 -9.39
CA ILE A 51 -5.09 1.14 -7.94
C ILE A 51 -4.34 2.44 -7.60
N MET A 52 -3.16 2.65 -8.18
CA MET A 52 -2.35 3.85 -7.93
C MET A 52 -3.06 5.13 -8.34
N SER A 53 -3.86 5.13 -9.41
CA SER A 53 -4.64 6.30 -9.84
C SER A 53 -5.68 6.79 -8.83
N TYR A 54 -6.06 5.95 -7.86
CA TYR A 54 -6.97 6.34 -6.78
C TYR A 54 -6.26 6.98 -5.58
N LEU A 55 -4.92 6.93 -5.54
CA LEU A 55 -4.13 7.31 -4.38
C LEU A 55 -3.61 8.75 -4.53
N PRO A 56 -3.99 9.67 -3.62
CA PRO A 56 -3.51 11.05 -3.64
C PRO A 56 -1.99 11.12 -3.47
N GLU A 57 -1.30 11.78 -4.39
CA GLU A 57 0.17 11.88 -4.39
C GLU A 57 0.74 12.68 -3.19
N ASP A 58 -0.08 13.51 -2.55
CA ASP A 58 0.28 14.26 -1.34
C ASP A 58 0.27 13.40 -0.06
N SER A 59 -0.42 12.26 -0.11
CA SER A 59 -0.66 11.38 1.04
C SER A 59 -0.01 10.01 0.88
N PHE A 60 0.21 9.58 -0.38
CA PHE A 60 0.80 8.29 -0.70
C PHE A 60 2.14 8.46 -1.44
N LEU A 61 3.14 7.71 -1.00
CA LEU A 61 4.48 7.72 -1.57
C LEU A 61 4.84 6.35 -2.12
N ARG A 62 5.32 6.31 -3.37
CA ARG A 62 5.86 5.07 -3.94
C ARG A 62 7.22 4.77 -3.34
N VAL A 63 7.32 3.59 -2.75
CA VAL A 63 8.53 3.06 -2.15
C VAL A 63 8.86 1.74 -2.84
N ARG A 64 10.02 1.68 -3.50
CA ARG A 64 10.40 0.55 -4.38
C ARG A 64 9.39 0.35 -5.52
N HIS A 65 9.61 -0.71 -6.30
CA HIS A 65 8.68 -1.05 -7.38
C HIS A 65 7.38 -1.71 -6.87
N LYS A 66 7.34 -2.18 -5.60
CA LYS A 66 6.21 -2.97 -5.08
C LYS A 66 5.35 -2.30 -4.02
N TYR A 67 5.72 -1.14 -3.46
CA TYR A 67 4.96 -0.57 -2.35
C TYR A 67 4.53 0.87 -2.63
N MET A 68 3.30 1.19 -2.25
CA MET A 68 2.79 2.55 -2.15
C MET A 68 2.34 2.76 -0.70
N ILE A 69 3.03 3.60 0.05
CA ILE A 69 2.80 3.76 1.49
C ILE A 69 2.00 5.03 1.77
N ASN A 70 1.09 4.99 2.73
CA ASN A 70 0.39 6.17 3.22
C ASN A 70 1.26 6.85 4.30
N LEU A 71 1.62 8.11 4.06
CA LEU A 71 2.52 8.87 4.93
C LEU A 71 1.94 9.08 6.33
N LYS A 72 0.60 9.10 6.46
CA LYS A 72 -0.10 9.17 7.76
C LYS A 72 0.31 8.04 8.71
N TYR A 73 0.61 6.86 8.16
CA TYR A 73 0.91 5.65 8.95
C TYR A 73 2.40 5.42 9.16
N VAL A 74 3.27 6.30 8.65
CA VAL A 74 4.72 6.16 8.87
C VAL A 74 5.03 6.44 10.34
N THR A 75 5.57 5.44 11.05
CA THR A 75 5.87 5.53 12.48
C THR A 75 7.37 5.68 12.76
N ASP A 76 8.22 5.11 11.90
CA ASP A 76 9.68 5.20 12.01
C ASP A 76 10.32 4.98 10.63
N ILE A 77 11.47 5.60 10.37
CA ILE A 77 12.19 5.46 9.10
C ILE A 77 13.70 5.63 9.28
N ASN A 78 14.47 4.83 8.57
CA ASN A 78 15.89 5.05 8.36
C ASN A 78 16.30 4.65 6.94
N GLU A 79 17.61 4.55 6.70
CA GLU A 79 18.15 4.25 5.37
C GLU A 79 17.80 2.86 4.81
N ASP A 80 17.42 1.91 5.68
CA ASP A 80 17.21 0.51 5.31
C ASP A 80 15.74 0.11 5.28
N TYR A 81 14.90 0.78 6.07
CA TYR A 81 13.48 0.44 6.18
C TYR A 81 12.62 1.64 6.58
N VAL A 82 11.33 1.49 6.30
CA VAL A 82 10.25 2.34 6.83
C VAL A 82 9.28 1.44 7.58
N TYR A 83 8.82 1.88 8.74
CA TYR A 83 7.69 1.30 9.44
C TYR A 83 6.41 2.03 9.04
N VAL A 84 5.41 1.25 8.63
CA VAL A 84 4.05 1.71 8.40
C VAL A 84 3.17 1.01 9.43
N GLY A 85 2.74 1.75 10.46
CA GLY A 85 2.21 1.19 11.70
C GLY A 85 3.25 0.30 12.38
N THR A 86 2.95 -0.99 12.51
CA THR A 86 3.86 -2.01 13.05
C THR A 86 4.58 -2.81 11.95
N ILE A 87 4.26 -2.56 10.68
CA ILE A 87 4.79 -3.33 9.55
C ILE A 87 6.08 -2.70 9.05
N ARG A 88 7.15 -3.50 8.95
CA ARG A 88 8.45 -3.09 8.43
C ARG A 88 8.56 -3.34 6.92
N ILE A 89 8.74 -2.29 6.13
CA ILE A 89 8.99 -2.36 4.69
C ILE A 89 10.46 -2.03 4.41
N ALA A 90 11.18 -2.93 3.75
CA ALA A 90 12.59 -2.72 3.41
C ALA A 90 12.76 -1.76 2.21
N LEU A 91 13.61 -0.75 2.37
CA LEU A 91 13.97 0.22 1.33
C LEU A 91 15.16 -0.25 0.47
N ARG A 92 15.93 -1.21 0.97
CA ARG A 92 17.04 -1.82 0.24
C ARG A 92 16.76 -3.29 -0.02
N SER A 93 17.10 -3.75 -1.23
CA SER A 93 17.20 -5.18 -1.50
C SER A 93 18.35 -5.69 -0.63
N ARG A 94 18.08 -6.65 0.25
CA ARG A 94 19.12 -7.33 1.01
C ARG A 94 19.96 -8.11 0.00
N VAL A 95 21.00 -7.49 -0.55
CA VAL A 95 22.02 -8.22 -1.30
C VAL A 95 22.69 -9.12 -0.28
N GLN A 96 22.29 -10.39 -0.23
CA GLN A 96 23.09 -11.40 0.45
C GLN A 96 24.41 -11.45 -0.30
N ARG A 97 25.44 -10.78 0.23
CA ARG A 97 26.80 -11.17 -0.06
C ARG A 97 26.97 -12.56 0.53
N MET A 98 26.81 -13.57 -0.30
CA MET A 98 27.35 -14.89 -0.04
C MET A 98 28.87 -14.72 -0.10
N ASN A 99 29.50 -14.70 1.06
CA ASN A 99 30.94 -14.90 1.18
C ASN A 99 31.24 -16.39 1.03
#